data_AF-A0A356QKH2-F1
#
_entry.id   AF-A0A356QKH2-F1
#
_cell.length_a   1.000
_cell.length_b   1.000
_cell.length_c   1.000
_cell.angle_alpha   90.00
_cell.angle_beta   90.00
_cell.angle_gamma   90.00
#
_symmetry.space_group_name_H-M   'P 1'
#
loop_
_entity.id
_entity.type
_entity.pdbx_description
1 polymer ?
#
loop_
_entity_poly.entity_id
_entity_poly.type
_entity_poly.pdbx_seq_one_letter_code
_entity_poly.pdbx_strand_id
1 'polypeptide(L)'
;QLFVFVVSAMLAGLAGALYVPQVGIINPSEFSPLFSIEIVLWVALGGRATLYGAVIGAILVNYAKTIFTGIMPDAWLFALGALFVLVTVLLPKGVAGLLGHLKRRKEDDHPPKEAAA
;
A
#
# COMPACT_ATOMS: atom_id res chain seq x y z
N GLN A 1 -19.42 -10.95 5.49
CA GLN A 1 -18.81 -9.62 5.71
C GLN A 1 -18.57 -9.33 7.19
N LEU A 2 -19.57 -9.47 8.08
CA LEU A 2 -19.39 -9.22 9.53
C LEU A 2 -18.33 -10.11 10.20
N PHE A 3 -18.37 -11.43 9.99
CA PHE A 3 -17.39 -12.35 10.57
C PHE A 3 -15.94 -11.99 10.18
N VAL A 4 -15.70 -11.78 8.89
CA VAL A 4 -14.39 -11.37 8.36
C VAL A 4 -13.94 -10.02 8.94
N PHE A 5 -14.87 -9.07 9.07
CA PHE A 5 -14.60 -7.78 9.69
C PHE A 5 -14.21 -7.93 11.16
N VAL A 6 -14.97 -8.69 11.94
CA VAL A 6 -14.68 -8.94 13.37
C VAL A 6 -13.31 -9.60 13.52
N VAL A 7 -13.00 -10.63 12.74
CA VAL A 7 -11.68 -11.29 12.77
C VAL A 7 -10.56 -10.31 12.42
N SER A 8 -10.73 -9.48 11.38
CA SER A 8 -9.73 -8.46 11.02
C SER A 8 -9.54 -7.40 12.10
N ALA A 9 -10.62 -6.97 12.76
CA ALA A 9 -10.58 -6.01 13.84
C ALA A 9 -9.90 -6.59 15.09
N MET A 10 -10.14 -7.87 15.41
CA MET A 10 -9.44 -8.57 16.48
C MET A 10 -7.93 -8.67 16.22
N LEU A 11 -7.54 -9.02 14.99
CA LEU A 11 -6.13 -9.07 14.59
C LEU A 11 -5.46 -7.69 14.65
N ALA A 12 -6.13 -6.65 14.16
CA ALA A 12 -5.64 -5.28 14.25
C ALA A 12 -5.49 -4.80 15.70
N GLY A 13 -6.46 -5.10 16.56
CA GLY A 13 -6.42 -4.79 17.99
C GLY A 13 -5.30 -5.52 18.72
N LEU A 14 -5.10 -6.81 18.43
CA LEU A 14 -4.01 -7.61 19.00
C LEU A 14 -2.63 -7.08 18.56
N ALA A 15 -2.48 -6.76 17.27
CA ALA A 15 -1.25 -6.16 16.75
C ALA A 15 -0.93 -4.83 17.45
N GLY A 16 -1.92 -3.96 17.63
CA GLY A 16 -1.76 -2.70 18.37
C GLY A 16 -1.39 -2.90 19.84
N ALA A 17 -2.02 -3.85 20.53
CA ALA A 17 -1.71 -4.17 21.93
C ALA A 17 -0.30 -4.71 22.12
N LEU A 18 0.20 -5.53 21.17
CA LEU A 18 1.57 -6.06 21.17
C LEU A 18 2.60 -5.00 20.77
N TYR A 19 2.19 -4.00 19.98
CA TYR A 19 3.06 -2.90 19.55
C TYR A 19 3.45 -1.97 20.71
N VAL A 20 2.55 -1.70 21.66
CA VAL A 20 2.81 -0.83 22.83
C VAL A 20 4.03 -1.28 23.66
N PRO A 21 4.13 -2.54 24.13
CA PRO A 21 5.32 -2.99 24.86
C PRO A 21 6.56 -3.14 23.97
N GLN A 22 6.40 -3.35 22.66
CA GLN A 22 7.51 -3.46 21.72
C GLN A 22 8.27 -2.13 21.56
N VAL A 23 7.54 -1.02 21.51
CA VAL A 23 8.16 0.31 21.33
C VAL A 23 8.79 0.80 22.65
N GLY A 24 8.25 0.36 23.80
CA GLY A 24 8.85 0.52 25.13
C GLY A 24 8.92 1.95 25.67
N ILE A 25 8.68 2.95 24.83
CA ILE A 25 8.70 4.38 25.13
C ILE A 25 7.48 5.01 24.45
N ILE A 26 6.72 5.84 25.16
CA ILE A 26 5.65 6.63 24.55
C ILE A 26 6.31 7.66 23.64
N ASN A 27 6.37 7.38 22.34
CA ASN A 27 6.81 8.35 21.34
C ASN A 27 5.57 8.96 20.66
N PRO A 28 5.16 10.20 21.01
CA PRO A 28 3.99 10.84 20.42
C PRO A 28 4.14 11.05 18.90
N SER A 29 5.35 10.91 18.35
CA SER A 29 5.61 11.00 16.91
C SER A 29 4.93 9.89 16.10
N GLU A 30 4.66 8.73 16.68
CA GLU A 30 3.99 7.62 15.99
C GLU A 30 2.48 7.84 15.84
N PHE A 31 1.91 8.68 16.71
CA PHE A 31 0.53 9.15 16.63
C PHE A 31 0.39 10.42 15.75
N SER A 32 1.47 10.83 15.08
CA SER A 32 1.44 11.96 14.17
C SER A 32 0.47 11.70 13.01
N PRO A 33 -0.33 12.69 12.59
CA PRO A 33 -1.16 12.60 11.37
C PRO A 33 -0.37 12.18 10.14
N LEU A 34 0.92 12.50 10.10
CA LEU A 34 1.81 12.16 9.00
C LEU A 34 1.93 10.65 8.79
N PHE A 35 1.98 9.86 9.87
CA PHE A 35 2.04 8.41 9.79
C PHE A 35 0.75 7.81 9.20
N SER A 36 -0.40 8.40 9.52
CA SER A 36 -1.68 7.98 8.93
C SER A 36 -1.72 8.21 7.42
N ILE A 37 -1.11 9.28 6.92
CA ILE A 37 -1.00 9.55 5.48
C ILE A 37 -0.08 8.52 4.81
N GLU A 38 1.03 8.13 5.46
CA GLU A 38 1.91 7.07 4.95
C GLU A 38 1.17 5.74 4.78
N ILE A 39 0.36 5.33 5.77
CA ILE A 39 -0.44 4.10 5.67
C ILE A 39 -1.40 4.16 4.48
N VAL A 40 -2.08 5.30 4.28
CA VAL A 40 -2.97 5.50 3.13
C VAL A 40 -2.20 5.39 1.82
N LEU A 41 -0.98 5.95 1.75
CA LEU A 41 -0.11 5.88 0.58
C LEU A 41 0.32 4.45 0.26
N TRP A 42 0.64 3.63 1.27
CA TRP A 42 1.00 2.22 1.06
C TRP A 42 -0.11 1.48 0.31
N VAL A 43 -1.36 1.70 0.73
CA VAL A 43 -2.53 1.07 0.11
C VAL A 43 -2.89 1.71 -1.23
N ALA A 44 -2.82 3.04 -1.35
CA ALA A 44 -3.17 3.76 -2.56
C ALA A 44 -2.21 3.44 -3.71
N LEU A 45 -0.90 3.42 -3.43
CA LEU A 45 0.13 3.11 -4.40
C LEU A 45 0.07 1.63 -4.79
N GLY A 46 -0.13 0.74 -3.82
CA GLY A 46 -0.34 -0.69 -4.05
C GLY A 46 -1.61 -1.03 -4.83
N GLY A 47 -2.69 -0.31 -4.58
CA GLY A 47 -4.02 -0.53 -5.11
C GLY A 47 -4.96 -1.21 -4.11
N ARG A 48 -6.17 -0.65 -3.94
CA ARG A 48 -7.21 -1.11 -2.99
C ARG A 48 -7.83 -2.49 -3.30
N ALA A 49 -7.49 -3.10 -4.44
CA ALA A 49 -8.13 -4.32 -4.92
C ALA A 49 -7.45 -5.61 -4.47
N THR A 50 -6.19 -5.57 -4.02
CA THR A 50 -5.44 -6.77 -3.63
C THR A 50 -4.58 -6.54 -2.39
N LEU A 51 -4.55 -7.53 -1.51
CA LEU A 51 -3.67 -7.53 -0.33
C LEU A 51 -2.20 -7.48 -0.75
N TYR A 52 -1.84 -8.20 -1.83
CA TYR A 52 -0.48 -8.18 -2.40
C TYR A 52 -0.07 -6.80 -2.91
N GLY A 53 -1.00 -6.03 -3.47
CA GLY A 53 -0.74 -4.65 -3.91
C GLY A 53 -0.32 -3.78 -2.72
N ALA A 54 -1.09 -3.81 -1.63
CA ALA A 54 -0.79 -3.04 -0.42
C ALA A 54 0.57 -3.40 0.20
N VAL A 55 0.97 -4.68 0.20
CA VAL A 55 2.28 -5.11 0.67
C VAL A 55 3.41 -4.52 -0.18
N ILE A 56 3.29 -4.59 -1.51
CA ILE A 56 4.29 -4.00 -2.42
C ILE A 56 4.37 -2.49 -2.24
N GLY A 57 3.22 -1.81 -2.11
CA GLY A 57 3.16 -0.37 -1.85
C GLY A 57 3.81 0.02 -0.53
N ALA A 58 3.59 -0.75 0.55
CA ALA A 58 4.22 -0.52 1.84
C ALA A 58 5.75 -0.64 1.78
N ILE A 59 6.26 -1.65 1.07
CA ILE A 59 7.69 -1.86 0.87
C ILE A 59 8.29 -0.70 0.08
N LEU A 60 7.67 -0.33 -1.05
CA LEU A 60 8.19 0.72 -1.93
C LEU A 60 8.25 2.08 -1.23
N VAL A 61 7.17 2.44 -0.52
CA VAL A 61 7.10 3.72 0.20
C VAL A 61 8.07 3.73 1.40
N ASN A 62 8.20 2.63 2.16
CA ASN A 62 9.20 2.56 3.25
C ASN A 62 10.63 2.60 2.74
N TYR A 63 10.90 1.99 1.59
CA TYR A 63 12.21 2.04 0.97
C TYR A 63 12.54 3.47 0.52
N ALA A 64 11.59 4.14 -0.15
CA ALA A 64 11.71 5.55 -0.49
C ALA A 64 11.92 6.41 0.76
N LYS A 65 11.14 6.18 1.82
CA LYS A 65 11.28 6.89 3.11
C LYS A 65 12.71 6.76 3.64
N THR A 66 13.24 5.54 3.74
CA THR A 66 14.59 5.28 4.25
C THR A 66 15.67 6.00 3.44
N ILE A 67 15.57 6.00 2.11
CA ILE A 67 16.52 6.68 1.23
C ILE A 67 16.43 8.21 1.40
N PHE A 68 15.21 8.75 1.36
CA PHE A 68 14.99 10.20 1.43
C PHE A 68 15.34 10.76 2.81
N THR A 69 14.94 10.09 3.89
CA THR A 69 15.30 10.52 5.25
C THR A 69 16.79 10.36 5.55
N GLY A 70 17.48 9.45 4.84
CA GLY A 70 18.94 9.29 4.95
C GLY A 70 19.76 10.41 4.30
N ILE A 71 19.21 11.10 3.28
CA ILE A 71 19.93 12.17 2.56
C ILE A 71 19.41 13.55 2.97
N MET A 72 18.08 13.74 3.02
CA MET A 72 17.42 15.02 3.33
C MET A 72 16.10 14.78 4.10
N PRO A 73 16.12 14.83 5.44
CA PRO A 73 14.94 14.58 6.28
C PRO A 73 13.74 15.48 5.95
N ASP A 74 13.98 16.77 5.72
CA ASP A 74 12.93 17.76 5.46
C ASP A 74 12.30 17.60 4.07
N ALA A 75 13.04 17.04 3.11
CA ALA A 75 12.55 16.80 1.76
C ALA A 75 11.52 15.66 1.69
N TRP A 76 11.52 14.74 2.66
CA TRP A 76 10.57 13.64 2.70
C TRP A 76 9.13 14.14 2.81
N LEU A 77 8.84 15.18 3.60
CA LEU A 77 7.48 15.73 3.71
C LEU A 77 6.96 16.25 2.37
N PHE A 78 7.80 16.96 1.61
CA PHE A 78 7.45 17.43 0.27
C PHE A 78 7.29 16.28 -0.71
N ALA A 79 8.18 15.29 -0.66
CA ALA A 79 8.11 14.09 -1.50
C ALA A 79 6.84 13.26 -1.20
N LEU A 80 6.46 13.14 0.07
CA LEU A 80 5.27 12.42 0.53
C LEU A 80 3.99 13.13 0.07
N GLY A 81 3.93 14.47 0.19
CA GLY A 81 2.83 15.26 -0.35
C GLY A 81 2.71 15.17 -1.88
N ALA A 82 3.84 15.25 -2.59
CA ALA A 82 3.88 15.07 -4.04
C ALA A 82 3.44 13.65 -4.45
N LEU A 83 3.92 12.63 -3.74
CA LEU A 83 3.55 11.23 -3.98
C LEU A 83 2.05 11.01 -3.74
N PHE A 84 1.46 11.64 -2.73
CA PHE A 84 0.03 11.58 -2.46
C PHE A 84 -0.80 12.11 -3.64
N VAL A 85 -0.46 13.30 -4.15
CA VAL A 85 -1.14 13.89 -5.31
C VAL A 85 -0.92 13.01 -6.55
N LEU A 86 0.32 12.57 -6.78
CA LEU A 86 0.67 11.75 -7.94
C LEU A 86 -0.12 10.44 -7.98
N VAL A 87 -0.17 9.72 -6.85
CA VAL A 87 -0.85 8.43 -6.75
C VAL A 87 -2.36 8.61 -6.88
N THR A 88 -2.94 9.63 -6.24
CA THR A 88 -4.39 9.86 -6.28
C THR A 88 -4.88 10.31 -7.66
N VAL A 89 -4.10 11.14 -8.37
CA VAL A 89 -4.46 11.67 -9.69
C VAL A 89 -4.13 10.70 -10.82
N LEU A 90 -2.91 10.14 -10.84
CA LEU A 90 -2.43 9.32 -11.97
C LEU A 90 -2.70 7.82 -11.78
N LEU A 91 -2.82 7.33 -10.55
CA LEU A 91 -2.97 5.91 -10.22
C LEU A 91 -4.23 5.64 -9.37
N PRO A 92 -5.44 6.03 -9.80
CA PRO A 92 -6.67 5.88 -9.01
C PRO A 92 -7.07 4.41 -8.74
N LYS A 93 -6.51 3.46 -9.49
CA LYS A 93 -6.67 2.00 -9.28
C LYS A 93 -5.43 1.36 -8.62
N GLY A 94 -4.39 2.14 -8.33
CA GLY A 94 -3.09 1.70 -7.85
C GLY A 94 -2.33 0.83 -8.85
N VAL A 95 -1.10 0.44 -8.48
CA VAL A 95 -0.20 -0.37 -9.32
C VAL A 95 -0.77 -1.76 -9.59
N ALA A 96 -1.42 -2.39 -8.61
CA ALA A 96 -2.06 -3.70 -8.80
C ALA A 96 -3.22 -3.66 -9.81
N GLY A 97 -3.96 -2.56 -9.89
CA GLY A 97 -5.04 -2.39 -10.85
C GLY A 97 -4.54 -2.28 -12.30
N LEU A 98 -3.35 -1.71 -12.50
CA LEU A 98 -2.73 -1.56 -13.81
C LEU A 98 -2.21 -2.92 -14.32
N LEU A 99 -1.54 -3.68 -13.45
CA LEU A 99 -1.02 -5.02 -13.75
C LEU A 99 -2.14 -6.03 -14.06
N GLY A 100 -3.27 -5.94 -13.36
CA GLY A 100 -4.45 -6.77 -13.66
C GLY A 100 -5.04 -6.52 -15.05
N HIS A 101 -4.97 -5.29 -15.55
CA HIS A 101 -5.48 -4.95 -16.89
C HIS A 101 -4.55 -5.43 -18.01
N LEU A 102 -3.24 -5.37 -17.78
CA LEU A 102 -2.21 -5.92 -18.67
C LEU A 102 -2.26 -7.44 -18.77
N LYS A 103 -2.49 -8.14 -17.64
CA LYS A 103 -2.60 -9.62 -17.64
C LYS A 103 -3.85 -10.10 -18.39
N ARG A 104 -4.97 -9.41 -18.21
CA ARG A 104 -6.25 -9.76 -18.86
C ARG A 104 -6.20 -9.58 -20.38
N ARG A 105 -5.47 -8.58 -20.88
CA ARG A 105 -5.18 -8.41 -22.31
C ARG A 105 -4.35 -9.55 -22.93
N LYS A 106 -3.60 -10.31 -22.13
CA LYS A 106 -2.72 -11.38 -22.61
C LYS A 106 -3.42 -12.74 -22.68
N GLU A 107 -4.56 -12.89 -22.00
CA GLU A 107 -5.34 -14.13 -21.96
C GLU A 107 -6.37 -14.20 -23.11
N ASP A 108 -6.82 -13.04 -23.60
CA ASP A 108 -7.67 -12.92 -24.80
C ASP A 108 -6.91 -13.15 -26.12
N ASP A 109 -5.59 -13.36 -26.07
CA ASP A 109 -4.72 -13.60 -27.24
C ASP A 109 -4.43 -15.11 -27.47
N HIS A 110 -5.16 -16.01 -26.78
CA HIS A 110 -5.17 -17.42 -27.16
C HIS A 110 -6.27 -17.66 -28.21
N PRO A 111 -5.92 -17.84 -29.50
CA PRO A 111 -6.91 -18.22 -30.50
C PRO A 111 -7.52 -19.59 -30.14
N PRO A 112 -8.83 -19.81 -30.39
CA PRO A 112 -9.48 -21.08 -30.11
C PRO A 112 -8.74 -22.22 -30.83
N LYS A 113 -8.19 -23.18 -30.06
CA LYS A 113 -7.72 -24.47 -30.59
C LYS A 113 -8.90 -25.38 -30.94
N GLU A 114 -9.80 -24.91 -31.80
CA GLU A 114 -10.97 -25.67 -32.28
C GLU A 114 -11.17 -25.58 -33.80
N ALA A 115 -10.10 -25.32 -34.55
CA ALA A 115 -10.12 -25.39 -36.02
C ALA A 115 -8.92 -26.19 -36.57
N ALA A 116 -8.80 -27.44 -36.13
CA ALA A 116 -8.09 -28.53 -36.81
C ALA A 116 -8.69 -29.82 -36.23
N ALA A 117 -9.82 -30.30 -36.77
CA ALA A 117 -9.89 -31.19 -37.92
C ALA A 117 -9.10 -32.49 -37.69
#